data_AF-A0A078JPP0-F1
#
_entry.id   AF-A0A078JPP0-F1
#
_cell.length_a   1.000
_cell.length_b   1.000
_cell.length_c   1.000
_cell.angle_alpha   90.00
_cell.angle_beta   90.00
_cell.angle_gamma   90.00
#
_symmetry.space_group_name_H-M   'P 1'
#
loop_
_entity.id
_entity.type
_entity.pdbx_description
1 polymer ?
#
loop_
_entity_poly.entity_id
_entity_poly.type
_entity_poly.pdbx_seq_one_letter_code
_entity_poly.pdbx_strand_id
1 'polypeptide(L)'
;MGFTRPIKETRGFKLTMARIKVHELRDKSKSDLQNQLQDLKAELALLRVAKVTGGAPNKLSKIKVVRKSIAQVLTVTSQKQKSALREAYKNKKFIPLDLRPKKTRAIRRRLTKHQLSLKTEREKKKEMYFPIRKYAIKV
;
A
#
# COMPACT_ATOMS: atom_id res chain seq x y z
N MET A 1 4.59 -2.44 -48.89
CA MET A 1 4.17 -3.77 -48.39
C MET A 1 4.69 -3.94 -46.97
N GLY A 2 3.84 -3.71 -45.97
CA GLY A 2 4.22 -3.86 -44.55
C GLY A 2 3.16 -4.69 -43.84
N PHE A 3 3.41 -5.99 -43.71
CA PHE A 3 2.52 -6.91 -42.98
C PHE A 3 2.69 -6.71 -41.47
N THR A 4 1.86 -5.84 -40.87
CA THR A 4 1.69 -5.80 -39.42
C THR A 4 0.85 -7.01 -39.01
N ARG A 5 1.50 -8.02 -38.42
CA ARG A 5 0.82 -9.19 -37.85
C ARG A 5 -0.12 -8.72 -36.72
N PRO A 6 -1.40 -9.12 -36.70
CA PRO A 6 -2.29 -8.77 -35.60
C PRO A 6 -1.83 -9.52 -34.34
N ILE A 7 -1.58 -8.75 -33.28
CA ILE A 7 -1.35 -9.26 -31.93
C ILE A 7 -2.64 -9.99 -31.53
N LYS A 8 -2.64 -11.32 -31.60
CA LYS A 8 -3.73 -12.13 -31.05
C LYS A 8 -3.74 -11.89 -29.55
N GLU A 9 -4.69 -11.08 -29.07
CA GLU A 9 -5.07 -11.04 -27.67
C GLU A 9 -5.43 -12.45 -27.23
N THR A 10 -4.52 -13.13 -26.54
CA THR A 10 -4.82 -14.34 -25.81
C THR A 10 -5.80 -13.93 -24.72
N ARG A 11 -7.10 -14.07 -24.99
CA ARG A 11 -8.16 -13.98 -23.98
C ARG A 11 -7.78 -14.95 -22.87
N GLY A 12 -7.22 -14.39 -21.80
CA GLY A 12 -6.80 -15.14 -20.63
C GLY A 12 -7.96 -16.00 -20.17
N PHE A 13 -7.71 -17.30 -20.04
CA PHE A 13 -8.64 -18.28 -19.51
C PHE A 13 -9.23 -17.75 -18.21
N LYS A 14 -10.48 -17.27 -18.29
CA LYS A 14 -11.25 -16.80 -17.13
C LYS A 14 -11.68 -18.04 -16.36
N LEU A 15 -10.83 -18.51 -15.45
CA LEU A 15 -11.23 -19.49 -14.44
C LEU A 15 -12.25 -18.82 -13.51
N THR A 16 -13.52 -18.95 -13.87
CA THR A 16 -14.68 -18.52 -13.08
C THR A 16 -14.89 -19.50 -11.92
N MET A 17 -14.00 -19.44 -10.92
CA MET A 17 -14.36 -19.85 -9.57
C MET A 17 -14.36 -18.61 -8.70
N ALA A 18 -15.54 -18.28 -8.18
CA ALA A 18 -15.90 -17.22 -7.22
C ALA A 18 -14.71 -16.62 -6.44
N ARG A 19 -13.93 -15.77 -7.10
CA ARG A 19 -12.78 -15.10 -6.50
C ARG A 19 -13.25 -13.73 -6.08
N ILE A 20 -13.17 -13.45 -4.78
CA ILE A 20 -13.55 -12.15 -4.23
C ILE A 20 -12.72 -11.06 -4.91
N LYS A 21 -13.40 -10.06 -5.46
CA LYS A 21 -12.73 -8.90 -6.04
C LYS A 21 -12.50 -7.85 -4.97
N VAL A 22 -11.28 -7.31 -4.95
CA VAL A 22 -10.86 -6.39 -3.89
C VAL A 22 -11.60 -5.04 -3.97
N HIS A 23 -11.96 -4.56 -5.16
CA HIS A 23 -12.72 -3.31 -5.28
C HIS A 23 -14.11 -3.42 -4.64
N GLU A 24 -14.81 -4.55 -4.84
CA GLU A 24 -16.12 -4.81 -4.22
C GLU A 24 -16.04 -4.84 -2.68
N LEU A 25 -14.89 -5.17 -2.09
CA LEU A 25 -14.70 -5.14 -0.63
C LEU A 25 -14.50 -3.71 -0.08
N ARG A 26 -14.06 -2.77 -0.91
CA ARG A 26 -13.80 -1.38 -0.47
C ARG A 26 -15.08 -0.62 -0.24
N ASP A 27 -16.15 -0.97 -0.94
CA ASP A 27 -17.44 -0.27 -0.84
C ASP A 27 -18.31 -0.82 0.31
N LYS A 28 -18.01 -2.03 0.80
CA LYS A 28 -18.75 -2.69 1.89
C LYS A 28 -18.52 -2.05 3.27
N SER A 29 -19.50 -2.18 4.16
CA SER A 29 -19.39 -1.68 5.54
C SER A 29 -18.44 -2.53 6.40
N LYS A 30 -18.07 -2.02 7.58
CA LYS A 30 -17.19 -2.73 8.53
C LYS A 30 -17.84 -4.02 9.05
N SER A 31 -19.14 -4.00 9.35
CA SER A 31 -19.89 -5.18 9.81
C SER A 31 -19.94 -6.25 8.72
N ASP A 32 -20.18 -5.87 7.47
CA ASP A 32 -20.25 -6.83 6.36
C ASP A 32 -18.90 -7.54 6.13
N LEU A 33 -17.80 -6.80 6.26
CA LEU A 33 -16.45 -7.37 6.16
C LEU A 33 -16.13 -8.31 7.33
N GLN A 34 -16.66 -8.04 8.52
CA GLN A 34 -16.50 -8.92 9.69
C GLN A 34 -17.31 -10.20 9.54
N ASN A 35 -18.53 -10.12 9.05
CA ASN A 35 -19.38 -11.29 8.78
C ASN A 35 -18.75 -12.17 7.70
N GLN A 36 -18.35 -11.58 6.56
CA GLN A 36 -17.64 -12.31 5.49
C GLN A 36 -16.35 -12.97 5.98
N LEU A 37 -15.64 -12.34 6.92
CA LEU A 37 -14.43 -12.93 7.50
C LEU A 37 -14.75 -14.17 8.36
N GLN A 38 -15.86 -14.16 9.11
CA GLN A 38 -16.28 -15.31 9.91
C GLN A 38 -16.71 -16.49 9.02
N ASP A 39 -17.51 -16.22 7.99
CA ASP A 39 -17.97 -17.25 7.05
C ASP A 39 -16.79 -17.94 6.35
N LEU A 40 -15.82 -17.16 5.86
CA LEU A 40 -14.61 -17.70 5.22
C LEU A 40 -13.73 -18.50 6.18
N LYS A 41 -13.69 -18.13 7.47
CA LYS A 41 -12.95 -18.90 8.49
C LYS A 41 -13.65 -20.23 8.80
N ALA A 42 -14.97 -20.23 8.89
CA ALA A 42 -15.75 -21.45 9.07
C ALA A 42 -15.57 -22.39 7.87
N GLU A 43 -15.66 -21.88 6.64
CA GLU A 43 -15.41 -22.66 5.43
C GLU A 43 -13.98 -23.25 5.43
N LEU A 44 -12.98 -22.44 5.80
CA LEU A 44 -11.60 -22.91 5.88
C LEU A 44 -11.41 -24.02 6.93
N ALA A 45 -12.09 -23.94 8.07
CA ALA A 45 -12.06 -24.99 9.09
C ALA A 45 -12.63 -26.31 8.56
N LEU A 46 -13.77 -26.27 7.88
CA LEU A 46 -14.38 -27.44 7.24
C LEU A 46 -13.46 -28.05 6.17
N LEU A 47 -12.82 -27.21 5.34
CA LEU A 47 -11.88 -27.68 4.33
C LEU A 47 -10.61 -28.31 4.92
N ARG A 48 -10.18 -27.89 6.12
CA ARG A 48 -9.06 -28.50 6.84
C ARG A 48 -9.41 -29.89 7.35
N VAL A 49 -10.61 -30.08 7.90
CA VAL A 49 -11.09 -31.41 8.32
C VAL A 49 -11.18 -32.33 7.10
N ALA A 50 -11.79 -31.86 6.01
CA ALA A 50 -11.89 -32.62 4.77
C ALA A 50 -10.53 -33.00 4.17
N LYS A 51 -9.47 -32.21 4.41
CA LYS A 51 -8.11 -32.56 3.99
C LYS A 51 -7.58 -33.77 4.76
N VAL A 52 -7.85 -33.85 6.06
CA VAL A 52 -7.39 -34.95 6.92
C VAL A 52 -8.12 -36.25 6.60
N THR A 53 -9.42 -36.17 6.31
CA THR A 53 -10.25 -37.35 6.03
C THR A 53 -10.16 -37.86 4.57
N GLY A 54 -9.18 -37.39 3.78
CA GLY A 54 -8.99 -37.85 2.40
C GLY A 54 -10.02 -37.31 1.39
N GLY A 55 -10.47 -36.06 1.55
CA GLY A 55 -11.51 -35.46 0.71
C GLY A 55 -11.12 -35.24 -0.75
N ALA A 56 -12.15 -35.10 -1.61
CA ALA A 56 -12.01 -34.92 -3.05
C ALA A 56 -11.06 -33.77 -3.46
N PRO A 57 -10.31 -33.90 -4.58
CA PRO A 57 -9.31 -32.91 -5.02
C PRO A 57 -9.89 -31.51 -5.26
N ASN A 58 -11.16 -31.42 -5.64
CA ASN A 58 -11.87 -30.14 -5.80
C ASN A 58 -11.99 -29.36 -4.48
N LYS A 59 -12.20 -30.06 -3.34
CA LYS A 59 -12.23 -29.43 -2.01
C LYS A 59 -10.85 -28.96 -1.59
N LEU A 60 -9.80 -29.73 -1.89
CA LEU A 60 -8.41 -29.36 -1.58
C LEU A 60 -7.95 -28.11 -2.35
N SER A 61 -8.35 -28.01 -3.63
CA SER A 61 -8.02 -26.85 -4.48
C SER A 61 -8.61 -25.53 -3.95
N LYS A 62 -9.78 -25.59 -3.29
CA LYS A 62 -10.43 -24.42 -2.68
C LYS A 62 -9.65 -23.83 -1.50
N ILE A 63 -8.86 -24.61 -0.78
CA ILE A 63 -8.11 -24.15 0.42
C ILE A 63 -7.23 -22.93 0.07
N LYS A 64 -6.51 -22.98 -1.05
CA LYS A 64 -5.64 -21.88 -1.49
C LYS A 64 -6.45 -20.62 -1.80
N VAL A 65 -7.62 -20.77 -2.41
CA VAL A 65 -8.51 -19.67 -2.77
C VAL A 65 -9.07 -19.01 -1.51
N VAL A 66 -9.66 -19.78 -0.59
CA VAL A 66 -10.23 -19.27 0.66
C VAL A 66 -9.18 -18.57 1.52
N ARG A 67 -7.95 -19.12 1.63
CA ARG A 67 -6.84 -18.45 2.35
C ARG A 67 -6.51 -17.08 1.75
N LYS A 68 -6.47 -16.97 0.43
CA LYS A 68 -6.22 -15.69 -0.25
C LYS A 68 -7.38 -14.71 -0.04
N SER A 69 -8.62 -15.19 -0.08
CA SER A 69 -9.82 -14.38 0.20
C SER A 69 -9.80 -13.80 1.62
N ILE A 70 -9.47 -14.60 2.64
CA ILE A 70 -9.31 -14.13 4.03
C ILE A 70 -8.24 -13.03 4.12
N ALA A 71 -7.08 -13.25 3.49
CA ALA A 71 -6.00 -12.26 3.48
C ALA A 71 -6.43 -10.94 2.81
N GLN A 72 -7.20 -11.00 1.72
CA GLN A 72 -7.74 -9.82 1.05
C GLN A 72 -8.71 -9.03 1.95
N VAL A 73 -9.65 -9.71 2.61
CA VAL A 73 -10.59 -9.06 3.55
C VAL A 73 -9.84 -8.38 4.70
N LEU A 74 -8.90 -9.09 5.35
CA LEU A 74 -8.07 -8.52 6.41
C LEU A 74 -7.24 -7.32 5.94
N THR A 75 -6.73 -7.37 4.70
CA THR A 75 -5.96 -6.27 4.12
C THR A 75 -6.83 -5.03 3.94
N VAL A 76 -8.04 -5.18 3.39
CA VAL A 76 -8.98 -4.05 3.20
C VAL A 76 -9.41 -3.46 4.54
N THR A 77 -9.72 -4.30 5.53
CA THR A 77 -10.06 -3.85 6.89
C THR A 77 -8.90 -3.06 7.51
N SER A 78 -7.66 -3.55 7.41
CA SER A 78 -6.48 -2.83 7.92
C SER A 78 -6.22 -1.53 7.17
N GLN A 79 -6.45 -1.50 5.84
CA GLN A 79 -6.34 -0.28 5.03
C GLN A 79 -7.34 0.78 5.49
N LYS A 80 -8.63 0.43 5.65
CA LYS A 80 -9.68 1.34 6.14
C LYS A 80 -9.40 1.85 7.55
N GLN A 81 -8.94 0.98 8.44
CA GLN A 81 -8.58 1.38 9.80
C GLN A 81 -7.41 2.37 9.78
N LYS A 82 -6.36 2.11 9.00
CA LYS A 82 -5.21 3.02 8.88
C LYS A 82 -5.57 4.34 8.20
N SER A 83 -6.45 4.37 7.20
CA SER A 83 -6.87 5.62 6.57
C SER A 83 -7.64 6.50 7.55
N ALA A 84 -8.62 5.92 8.28
CA ALA A 84 -9.37 6.64 9.31
C ALA A 84 -8.45 7.18 10.42
N LEU A 85 -7.46 6.40 10.86
CA LEU A 85 -6.48 6.88 11.84
C LEU A 85 -5.57 7.98 11.28
N ARG A 86 -5.15 7.90 10.01
CA ARG A 86 -4.35 8.97 9.38
C ARG A 86 -5.12 10.28 9.29
N GLU A 87 -6.43 10.23 9.02
CA GLU A 87 -7.31 11.38 9.02
C GLU A 87 -7.46 11.96 10.43
N ALA A 88 -7.74 11.12 11.43
CA ALA A 88 -7.91 11.52 12.82
C ALA A 88 -6.65 12.15 13.45
N TYR A 89 -5.45 11.74 13.01
CA TYR A 89 -4.16 12.28 13.48
C TYR A 89 -3.52 13.28 12.51
N LYS A 90 -4.25 13.71 11.47
CA LYS A 90 -3.76 14.70 10.52
C LYS A 90 -3.41 16.00 11.26
N ASN A 91 -2.23 16.56 10.98
CA ASN A 91 -1.70 17.80 11.55
C ASN A 91 -1.46 17.80 13.08
N LYS A 92 -1.73 16.70 13.79
CA LYS A 92 -1.39 16.60 15.22
C LYS A 92 0.12 16.46 15.37
N LYS A 93 0.71 17.18 16.34
CA LYS A 93 2.14 17.10 16.65
C LYS A 93 2.56 15.69 17.08
N PHE A 94 1.74 15.05 17.91
CA PHE A 94 2.01 13.73 18.46
C PHE A 94 1.27 12.66 17.67
N ILE A 95 2.02 11.96 16.81
CA ILE A 95 1.51 10.86 15.98
C ILE A 95 2.05 9.52 16.53
N PRO A 96 1.20 8.47 16.58
CA PRO A 96 1.62 7.10 16.90
C PRO A 96 2.76 6.60 16.01
N LEU A 97 3.65 5.76 16.56
CA LEU A 97 4.84 5.25 15.85
C LEU A 97 4.51 4.55 14.53
N ASP A 98 3.39 3.81 14.48
CA ASP A 98 2.95 3.06 13.30
C ASP A 98 2.57 3.93 12.10
N LEU A 99 2.13 5.17 12.35
CA LEU A 99 1.71 6.09 11.31
C LEU A 99 2.86 6.99 10.83
N ARG A 100 3.99 7.02 11.57
CA ARG A 100 5.15 7.83 11.21
C ARG A 100 5.77 7.34 9.89
N PRO A 101 6.32 8.25 9.07
CA PRO A 101 6.99 7.87 7.84
C PRO A 101 8.21 6.98 8.15
N LYS A 102 8.31 5.83 7.48
CA LYS A 102 9.45 4.93 7.61
C LYS A 102 10.62 5.48 6.80
N LYS A 103 11.60 6.04 7.51
CA LYS A 103 12.89 6.50 6.96
C LYS A 103 14.04 5.86 7.74
N THR A 104 15.26 5.93 7.22
CA THR A 104 16.44 5.46 7.94
C THR A 104 16.66 6.27 9.23
N ARG A 105 17.35 5.68 10.21
CA ARG A 105 17.68 6.36 11.48
C ARG A 105 18.47 7.65 11.23
N ALA A 106 19.45 7.61 10.31
CA ALA A 106 20.25 8.77 9.93
C ALA A 106 19.38 9.91 9.37
N ILE A 107 18.45 9.60 8.45
CA ILE A 107 17.54 10.61 7.88
C ILE A 107 16.59 11.19 8.93
N ARG A 108 16.20 10.43 9.96
CA ARG A 108 15.37 10.95 11.05
C ARG A 108 16.12 11.88 12.02
N ARG A 109 17.44 11.70 12.16
CA ARG A 109 18.27 12.46 13.10
C ARG A 109 18.92 13.71 12.50
N ARG A 110 19.05 13.80 11.18
CA ARG A 110 19.63 14.97 10.52
C ARG A 110 18.78 16.22 10.76
N LEU A 111 19.42 17.39 10.65
CA LEU A 111 18.76 18.69 10.70
C LEU A 111 17.71 18.84 9.60
N THR A 112 16.69 19.65 9.87
CA THR A 112 15.69 20.03 8.87
C THR A 112 16.32 20.94 7.81
N LYS A 113 15.75 20.96 6.60
CA LYS A 113 16.22 21.86 5.51
C LYS A 113 16.22 23.32 5.95
N HIS A 114 15.21 23.73 6.71
CA HIS A 114 15.11 25.07 7.28
C HIS A 114 16.29 25.37 8.21
N GLN A 115 16.58 24.47 9.17
CA GLN A 115 17.72 24.61 10.07
C GLN A 115 19.05 24.69 9.33
N LEU A 116 19.24 23.88 8.28
CA LEU A 116 20.44 23.93 7.44
C LEU A 116 20.56 25.23 6.63
N SER A 117 19.44 25.85 6.26
CA SER A 117 19.43 27.12 5.54
C SER A 117 19.52 28.36 6.43
N LEU A 118 19.46 28.20 7.76
CA LEU A 118 19.58 29.34 8.67
C LEU A 118 20.99 29.91 8.57
N LYS A 119 21.06 31.16 8.10
CA LYS A 119 22.28 31.96 8.02
C LYS A 119 22.25 33.05 9.06
N THR A 120 23.42 33.43 9.55
CA THR A 120 23.53 34.59 10.45
C THR A 120 23.16 35.88 9.71
N GLU A 121 22.70 36.90 10.44
CA GLU A 121 22.37 38.21 9.84
C GLU A 121 23.58 38.84 9.12
N ARG A 122 24.78 38.60 9.64
CA ARG A 122 26.04 39.02 9.01
C ARG A 122 26.26 38.35 7.66
N GLU A 123 26.05 37.03 7.58
CA GLU A 123 26.21 36.26 6.35
C GLU A 123 25.15 36.63 5.30
N LYS A 124 23.88 36.80 5.72
CA LYS A 124 22.80 37.28 4.84
C LYS A 124 23.16 38.63 4.19
N LYS A 125 23.62 39.61 4.98
CA LYS A 125 24.07 40.90 4.47
C LYS A 125 25.22 40.75 3.46
N LYS A 126 26.22 39.92 3.77
CA LYS A 126 27.35 39.65 2.87
C LYS A 126 26.90 39.08 1.53
N GLU A 127 26.00 38.10 1.53
CA GLU A 127 25.48 37.47 0.32
C GLU A 127 24.62 38.42 -0.52
N MET A 128 23.81 39.26 0.14
CA MET A 128 23.02 40.31 -0.52
C MET A 128 23.92 41.33 -1.22
N TYR A 129 24.97 41.80 -0.55
CA TYR A 129 25.86 42.83 -1.09
C TYR A 129 26.80 42.29 -2.17
N PHE A 130 27.26 41.04 -2.04
CA PHE A 130 28.25 40.44 -2.94
C PHE A 130 27.74 39.11 -3.53
N PRO A 131 26.75 39.15 -4.45
CA PRO A 131 26.30 37.95 -5.14
C PRO A 131 27.38 37.44 -6.10
N ILE A 132 27.50 36.11 -6.21
CA ILE A 132 28.36 35.47 -7.22
C ILE A 132 27.78 35.79 -8.61
N ARG A 133 28.49 36.62 -9.37
CA ARG A 133 28.10 37.00 -10.72
C ARG A 133 28.71 36.03 -11.73
N LYS A 134 27.92 35.61 -12.72
CA LYS A 134 28.43 34.86 -13.87
C LYS A 134 29.05 35.84 -14.86
N TYR A 135 30.30 35.62 -15.25
CA TYR A 135 30.98 36.39 -16.28
C TYR A 135 31.76 35.45 -17.21
N ALA A 136 32.00 35.89 -18.43
CA ALA A 136 32.86 35.22 -19.39
C ALA A 136 33.93 36.21 -19.84
N ILE A 137 35.17 35.74 -19.94
CA ILE A 137 36.28 36.52 -20.48
C ILE A 137 36.41 36.11 -21.94
N LYS A 138 36.38 37.09 -22.84
CA LYS A 138 36.65 36.87 -24.25
C LYS A 138 38.16 36.68 -24.42
N VAL A 139 38.57 35.58 -25.04
CA VAL A 139 39.94 35.38 -25.52
C VAL A 139 40.14 36.21 -26.78
#